data_AF-A0A2A4WUJ7-F1
#
_entry.id   AF-A0A2A4WUJ7-F1
#
_cell.length_a   1.000
_cell.length_b   1.000
_cell.length_c   1.000
_cell.angle_alpha   90.00
_cell.angle_beta   90.00
_cell.angle_gamma   90.00
#
_symmetry.space_group_name_H-M   'P 1'
#
loop_
_entity.id
_entity.type
_entity.pdbx_description
1 polymer ?
#
loop_
_entity_poly.entity_id
_entity_poly.type
_entity_poly.pdbx_seq_one_letter_code
_entity_poly.pdbx_strand_id
1 'polypeptide(L)' 'MNIELTDKQKIKIINSEDVYAIMQKVLLREEIIDQEKEHFWIIGLTTHNKILFVELVSLGSVNATTV' A
#
# COMPACT_ATOMS: atom_id res chain seq x y z
N MET A 1 10.38 -1.47 -1.68
CA MET A 1 10.23 -2.67 -0.81
C MET A 1 8.89 -3.32 -1.09
N ASN A 2 8.90 -4.56 -1.58
CA ASN A 2 7.67 -5.27 -1.94
C ASN A 2 6.90 -5.74 -0.70
N ILE A 3 5.59 -5.48 -0.67
CA ILE A 3 4.70 -5.82 0.43
C ILE A 3 4.00 -7.13 0.11
N GLU A 4 4.15 -8.12 1.00
CA GLU A 4 3.51 -9.42 0.80
C GLU A 4 1.99 -9.34 0.94
N LEU A 5 1.29 -9.64 -0.15
CA LEU A 5 -0.16 -9.73 -0.20
C LEU A 5 -0.60 -11.19 -0.31
N THR A 6 -1.56 -11.57 0.51
CA THR A 6 -2.26 -12.85 0.35
C THR A 6 -3.12 -12.84 -0.91
N ASP A 7 -3.46 -14.01 -1.45
CA ASP A 7 -4.33 -14.09 -2.64
C ASP A 7 -5.71 -13.44 -2.42
N LYS A 8 -6.20 -13.45 -1.18
CA LYS A 8 -7.45 -12.78 -0.78
C LYS A 8 -7.34 -11.26 -0.82
N GLN A 9 -6.14 -10.70 -0.68
CA GLN A 9 -5.89 -9.25 -0.76
C GLN A 9 -5.64 -8.78 -2.19
N LYS A 10 -5.35 -9.68 -3.14
CA LYS A 10 -5.22 -9.37 -4.57
C LYS A 10 -6.58 -9.22 -5.24
N ILE A 11 -7.38 -8.29 -4.73
CA ILE A 11 -8.73 -8.00 -5.21
C ILE A 11 -8.71 -7.20 -6.51
N LYS A 12 -9.87 -7.12 -7.17
CA LYS A 12 -10.11 -6.15 -8.25
C LYS A 12 -10.48 -4.81 -7.61
N ILE A 13 -9.77 -3.75 -7.99
CA ILE A 13 -10.05 -2.38 -7.56
C ILE A 13 -11.12 -1.81 -8.48
N ILE A 14 -12.23 -1.38 -7.88
CA ILE A 14 -13.35 -0.73 -8.54
C ILE A 14 -13.33 0.76 -8.21
N ASN A 15 -13.00 1.12 -6.96
CA ASN A 15 -12.99 2.49 -6.49
C ASN A 15 -11.94 2.73 -5.38
N SER A 16 -11.96 3.93 -4.79
CA SER A 16 -11.06 4.32 -3.70
C SER A 16 -11.29 3.58 -2.39
N GLU A 17 -12.48 3.06 -2.13
CA GLU A 17 -12.78 2.28 -0.92
C GLU A 17 -12.02 0.96 -0.92
N ASP A 18 -11.90 0.31 -2.09
CA ASP A 18 -11.10 -0.90 -2.24
C ASP A 18 -9.62 -0.65 -1.95
N VAL A 19 -9.10 0.48 -2.44
CA VAL A 19 -7.72 0.90 -2.17
C VAL A 19 -7.53 1.11 -0.67
N TYR A 20 -8.42 1.89 -0.03
CA TYR A 20 -8.36 2.16 1.40
C TYR A 20 -8.40 0.86 2.23
N ALA A 21 -9.31 -0.06 1.92
CA ALA A 21 -9.47 -1.31 2.66
C ALA A 21 -8.23 -2.23 2.59
N ILE A 22 -7.49 -2.20 1.48
CA ILE A 22 -6.23 -2.94 1.33
C ILE A 22 -5.08 -2.20 2.01
N MET A 23 -4.93 -0.90 1.74
CA MET A 23 -3.81 -0.11 2.26
C MET A 23 -3.88 0.06 3.78
N GLN A 24 -5.07 0.13 4.37
CA GLN A 24 -5.23 0.13 5.84
C GLN A 24 -4.68 -1.17 6.46
N LYS A 25 -4.94 -2.33 5.84
CA LYS A 25 -4.40 -3.61 6.32
C LYS A 25 -2.89 -3.74 6.13
N VAL A 26 -2.34 -3.03 5.14
CA VAL A 26 -0.90 -2.94 4.93
C VAL A 26 -0.28 -2.08 6.04
N LEU A 27 -0.81 -0.88 6.27
CA LEU A 27 -0.33 0.04 7.30
C LEU A 27 -0.36 -0.56 8.71
N LEU A 28 -1.45 -1.28 9.06
CA LEU A 28 -1.59 -1.93 10.38
C LEU A 28 -0.59 -3.05 10.67
N ARG A 29 0.23 -3.45 9.68
CA ARG A 29 1.32 -4.43 9.88
C ARG A 29 2.64 -3.77 10.26
N GLU A 30 2.78 -2.47 10.05
CA GLU A 30 3.98 -1.72 10.41
C GLU A 30 4.05 -1.50 11.92
N GLU A 31 5.27 -1.26 12.43
CA GLU A 31 5.48 -0.84 13.81
C GLU A 31 4.78 0.50 14.09
N ILE A 32 4.30 0.70 15.32
CA ILE A 32 3.49 1.87 15.69
C ILE A 32 4.21 3.19 15.35
N ILE A 33 5.53 3.25 15.52
CA ILE A 33 6.36 4.43 15.23
C ILE A 33 6.40 4.72 13.73
N ASP A 34 6.39 3.69 12.90
CA ASP A 34 6.44 3.84 11.45
C ASP A 34 5.08 4.21 10.88
N GLN A 35 3.97 3.77 11.49
CA GLN A 35 2.61 4.11 11.06
C GLN A 35 2.33 5.63 10.99
N GLU A 36 3.00 6.43 11.82
CA GLU A 36 2.86 7.90 11.84
C GLU A 36 3.69 8.61 10.77
N LYS A 37 4.59 7.90 10.08
CA LYS A 37 5.42 8.49 9.02
C LYS A 37 4.65 8.62 7.72
N GLU A 38 5.13 9.50 6.86
CA GLU A 38 4.62 9.57 5.49
C GLU A 38 5.07 8.33 4.70
N HIS A 39 4.11 7.65 4.08
CA HIS A 39 4.38 6.48 3.24
C HIS A 39 4.00 6.80 1.81
N PHE A 40 4.93 6.54 0.89
CA PHE A 40 4.65 6.57 -0.54
C PHE A 40 4.63 5.14 -1.10
N TRP A 41 3.43 4.66 -1.43
CA TRP A 41 3.24 3.35 -2.05
C TRP A 41 2.85 3.45 -3.52
N ILE A 42 3.25 2.44 -4.28
CA ILE A 42 2.76 2.18 -5.64
C ILE A 42 2.00 0.85 -5.64
N ILE A 43 0.86 0.83 -6.34
CA ILE A 43 0.07 -0.38 -6.56
C ILE A 43 0.14 -0.73 -8.04
N GLY A 44 0.72 -1.89 -8.36
CA GLY A 44 0.70 -2.43 -9.70
C GLY A 44 -0.61 -3.17 -9.96
N LEU A 45 -1.29 -2.86 -11.07
CA LEU A 45 -2.56 -3.49 -11.46
C LEU A 45 -2.41 -4.28 -12.76
N THR A 46 -3.23 -5.32 -12.93
CA THR A 46 -3.47 -5.94 -14.23
C THR A 46 -4.30 -5.02 -15.12
N THR A 47 -4.42 -5.37 -16.40
CA THR A 47 -5.34 -4.72 -17.35
C THR A 47 -6.82 -4.80 -16.94
N HIS A 48 -7.16 -5.64 -15.97
CA HIS A 48 -8.51 -5.79 -15.42
C HIS A 48 -8.64 -5.16 -14.02
N ASN A 49 -7.72 -4.27 -13.63
CA ASN A 49 -7.65 -3.59 -12.34
C ASN A 49 -7.49 -4.55 -11.14
N LYS A 50 -6.95 -5.75 -11.33
CA LYS A 50 -6.61 -6.66 -10.22
C LYS A 50 -5.23 -6.32 -9.68
N ILE A 51 -5.07 -6.28 -8.36
CA ILE A 51 -3.76 -6.02 -7.73
C ILE A 51 -2.77 -7.13 -8.08
N LEU A 52 -1.61 -6.75 -8.61
CA LEU A 52 -0.45 -7.61 -8.84
C LEU A 52 0.49 -7.56 -7.65
N PHE A 53 0.87 -6.36 -7.25
CA PHE A 53 1.79 -6.09 -6.15
C PHE A 53 1.51 -4.72 -5.53
N VAL A 54 1.99 -4.54 -4.31
CA VAL A 54 2.10 -3.24 -3.65
C VAL A 54 3.55 -3.07 -3.23
N GLU A 55 4.12 -1.92 -3.52
CA GLU A 55 5.49 -1.59 -3.16
C GLU A 55 5.53 -0.30 -2.35
N LEU A 56 6.23 -0.31 -1.22
CA LEU A 56 6.65 0.90 -0.52
C LEU A 56 7.87 1.47 -1.25
N VAL A 57 7.70 2.65 -1.84
CA VAL A 57 8.75 3.35 -2.60
C VAL A 57 9.64 4.14 -1.65
N SER A 58 9.03 4.87 -0.72
CA SER A 58 9.77 5.66 0.24
C SER A 58 8.97 5.85 1.53
N LEU A 59 9.71 5.90 2.64
CA LEU A 59 9.21 6.14 3.98
C LEU A 59 9.88 7.42 4.47
N GLY A 60 9.10 8.49 4.56
CA GLY A 60 9.59 9.81 4.89
C GLY A 60 9.64 10.10 6.39
N SER A 61 9.95 11.36 6.68
CA SER A 61 9.54 11.96 7.96
C SER A 61 8.02 12.20 7.95
N VAL A 62 7.46 12.73 9.03
CA VAL A 62 6.02 13.09 9.09
C VAL A 62 5.62 14.10 8.01
N ASN A 63 6.56 14.93 7.52
CA ASN A 63 6.25 16.09 6.67
C ASN A 63 6.83 16.02 5.24
N ALA A 64 7.70 15.05 4.96
CA ALA A 64 8.33 14.94 3.66
C ALA A 64 8.94 13.56 3.44
N THR A 65 8.67 13.04 2.26
CA THR A 65 9.26 11.84 1.66
C THR A 65 10.15 12.26 0.50
N THR A 66 11.43 11.87 0.53
CA THR A 66 12.35 12.06 -0.59
C THR A 66 12.35 10.80 -1.45
N VAL A 67 12.21 10.95 -2.76
CA VAL A 67 12.28 9.89 -3.78
C VAL A 67 13.55 10.06 -4.59
#